data_AF-A0A0K8VYQ3-F1
#
_entry.id   AF-A0A0K8VYQ3-F1
#
_cell.length_a   1.000
_cell.length_b   1.000
_cell.length_c   1.000
_cell.angle_alpha   90.00
_cell.angle_beta   90.00
_cell.angle_gamma   90.00
#
_symmetry.space_group_name_H-M   'P 1'
#
loop_
_entity.id
_entity.type
_entity.pdbx_description
1 polymer ?
#
loop_
_entity_poly.entity_id
_entity_poly.type
_entity_poly.pdbx_seq_one_letter_code
_entity_poly.pdbx_strand_id
1 'polypeptide(L)'
;MGYHQLPSYRRISEDMAVPVVSKAMSRNRFDLILRFMHVNDNSKIPKNNKDRLFKIRPMVEALNQRFQQVYHRTKELSVDESMILFKGRTAIKQYCPMKPIKRGYKLWCLADQRGYIKKLLYTKERMKLSKKNTKDMVSVRSSFISHRRGMGQEQVRVL
;
A
#
# COMPACT_ATOMS: atom_id res chain seq x y z
N MET A 1 10.72 8.89 -8.80
CA MET A 1 11.47 8.95 -7.53
C MET A 1 12.24 7.64 -7.39
N GLY A 2 13.53 7.70 -7.69
CA GLY A 2 14.54 6.68 -7.48
C GLY A 2 15.87 7.42 -7.26
N TYR A 3 16.91 6.72 -6.83
CA TYR A 3 18.23 7.32 -6.59
C TYR A 3 18.75 8.11 -7.81
N HIS A 4 18.45 7.64 -9.02
CA HIS A 4 18.74 8.31 -10.28
C HIS A 4 17.45 8.69 -11.02
N GLN A 5 17.28 9.97 -11.35
CA GLN A 5 16.06 10.48 -11.99
C GLN A 5 16.25 10.60 -13.51
N LEU A 6 15.62 9.70 -14.26
CA LEU A 6 15.58 9.76 -15.72
C LEU A 6 14.17 10.12 -16.20
N PRO A 7 14.03 10.83 -17.34
CA PRO A 7 12.72 11.12 -17.94
C PRO A 7 11.89 9.86 -18.21
N SER A 8 12.56 8.74 -18.48
CA SER A 8 11.95 7.42 -18.61
C SER A 8 13.00 6.33 -18.43
N TYR A 9 12.66 5.25 -17.72
CA TYR A 9 13.53 4.07 -17.60
C TYR A 9 13.78 3.37 -18.95
N ARG A 10 12.99 3.69 -19.99
CA ARG A 10 13.14 3.11 -21.32
C ARG A 10 14.24 3.78 -22.15
N ARG A 11 14.73 4.96 -21.72
CA ARG A 11 15.83 5.65 -22.39
C ARG A 11 17.14 5.04 -21.89
N ILE A 12 17.84 4.38 -22.81
CA ILE A 12 19.10 3.69 -22.57
C ILE A 12 20.17 4.16 -23.57
N SER A 13 20.06 5.40 -24.06
CA SER A 13 21.12 6.03 -24.84
C SER A 13 22.40 6.09 -24.00
N GLU A 14 23.57 6.09 -24.65
CA GLU A 14 24.86 6.01 -23.96
C GLU A 14 25.05 7.09 -22.89
N ASP A 15 24.52 8.30 -23.14
CA ASP A 15 24.54 9.46 -22.23
C ASP A 15 23.59 9.32 -21.03
N MET A 16 22.62 8.40 -21.09
CA MET A 16 21.57 8.19 -20.08
C MET A 16 21.64 6.80 -19.43
N ALA A 17 22.50 5.91 -19.94
CA ALA A 17 22.62 4.56 -19.48
C ALA A 17 23.34 4.52 -18.13
N VAL A 18 22.68 3.95 -17.11
CA VAL A 18 23.33 3.68 -15.82
C VAL A 18 24.07 2.35 -15.91
N PRO A 19 25.42 2.32 -15.88
CA PRO A 19 26.18 1.10 -16.17
C PRO A 19 25.84 -0.08 -15.24
N VAL A 20 25.55 0.21 -13.97
CA VAL A 20 25.15 -0.82 -12.98
C VAL A 20 23.83 -1.49 -13.38
N VAL A 21 22.89 -0.75 -13.95
CA VAL A 21 21.58 -1.27 -14.36
C VAL A 21 21.69 -1.99 -15.71
N SER A 22 22.34 -1.36 -16.69
CA SER A 22 22.46 -1.90 -18.05
C SER A 22 23.27 -3.20 -18.10
N LYS A 23 24.28 -3.34 -17.23
CA LYS A 23 25.06 -4.59 -17.07
C LYS A 23 24.28 -5.69 -16.37
N ALA A 24 23.36 -5.35 -15.46
CA ALA A 24 22.60 -6.34 -14.70
C ALA A 24 21.50 -7.04 -15.53
N MET A 25 20.80 -6.29 -16.38
CA MET A 25 19.70 -6.83 -17.19
C MET A 25 19.43 -5.98 -18.44
N SER A 26 19.15 -6.64 -19.56
CA SER A 26 18.70 -5.92 -20.77
C SER A 26 17.31 -5.31 -20.56
N ARG A 27 17.06 -4.17 -21.22
CA ARG A 27 15.76 -3.48 -21.17
C ARG A 27 14.60 -4.40 -21.57
N ASN A 28 14.77 -5.17 -22.63
CA ASN A 28 13.73 -6.08 -23.14
C ASN A 28 13.37 -7.16 -22.11
N ARG A 29 14.36 -7.72 -21.42
CA ARG A 29 14.12 -8.69 -20.36
C ARG A 29 13.39 -8.06 -19.17
N PHE A 30 13.78 -6.85 -18.78
CA PHE A 30 13.09 -6.11 -17.72
C PHE A 30 11.63 -5.81 -18.08
N ASP A 31 11.37 -5.33 -19.30
CA ASP A 31 10.02 -5.08 -19.81
C ASP A 31 9.15 -6.35 -19.82
N LEU A 32 9.73 -7.51 -20.20
CA LEU A 32 9.03 -8.80 -20.16
C LEU A 32 8.68 -9.21 -18.73
N ILE A 33 9.62 -9.10 -17.79
CA ILE A 33 9.37 -9.42 -16.38
C ILE A 33 8.26 -8.52 -15.82
N LEU A 34 8.32 -7.21 -16.06
CA LEU A 34 7.28 -6.27 -15.63
C LEU A 34 5.92 -6.59 -16.23
N ARG A 35 5.87 -6.99 -17.51
CA ARG A 35 4.61 -7.30 -18.21
C ARG A 35 3.92 -8.55 -17.66
N PHE A 36 4.70 -9.56 -17.27
CA PHE A 36 4.20 -10.85 -16.82
C PHE A 36 4.35 -11.08 -15.30
N MET A 37 4.59 -10.02 -14.53
CA MET A 37 4.69 -10.12 -13.08
C MET A 37 3.32 -10.45 -12.47
N HIS A 38 3.21 -11.64 -11.86
CA HIS A 38 2.03 -12.10 -11.15
C HIS A 38 2.39 -12.48 -9.71
N VAL A 39 1.57 -12.04 -8.75
CA VAL A 39 1.81 -12.30 -7.31
C VAL A 39 0.77 -13.20 -6.68
N ASN A 40 -0.31 -13.52 -7.41
CA ASN A 40 -1.29 -14.51 -6.98
C ASN A 40 -1.75 -15.34 -8.19
N ASP A 41 -2.17 -16.57 -7.90
CA ASP A 41 -2.64 -17.54 -8.88
C ASP A 41 -4.06 -17.19 -9.35
N ASN A 42 -4.20 -16.88 -10.64
CA ASN A 42 -5.49 -16.52 -11.23
C ASN A 42 -6.47 -17.70 -11.31
N SER A 43 -5.98 -18.96 -11.27
CA SER A 43 -6.86 -20.14 -11.29
C SER A 43 -7.69 -20.27 -10.00
N LYS A 44 -7.21 -19.66 -8.91
CA LYS A 44 -7.87 -19.67 -7.59
C LYS A 44 -8.86 -18.53 -7.39
N ILE A 45 -9.14 -17.73 -8.43
CA ILE A 45 -10.10 -16.62 -8.33
C ILE A 45 -11.50 -17.20 -8.12
N PRO A 46 -12.20 -16.87 -7.00
CA PRO A 46 -13.57 -17.33 -6.79
C PRO A 46 -14.52 -16.76 -7.85
N LYS A 47 -15.52 -17.54 -8.28
CA LYS A 47 -16.55 -17.08 -9.24
C LYS A 47 -17.26 -15.80 -8.78
N ASN A 48 -17.48 -15.65 -7.47
CA ASN A 48 -18.03 -14.45 -6.85
C ASN A 48 -16.95 -13.69 -6.06
N ASN A 49 -15.85 -13.32 -6.72
CA ASN A 49 -14.75 -12.64 -6.07
C ASN A 49 -15.14 -11.22 -5.61
N LYS A 50 -15.34 -11.06 -4.30
CA LYS A 50 -15.58 -9.77 -3.66
C LYS A 50 -14.28 -9.01 -3.35
N ASP A 51 -13.14 -9.71 -3.31
CA ASP A 51 -11.84 -9.12 -3.02
C ASP A 51 -11.21 -8.51 -4.27
N ARG A 52 -11.30 -7.19 -4.38
CA ARG A 52 -10.68 -6.43 -5.48
C ARG A 52 -9.15 -6.46 -5.46
N LEU A 53 -8.54 -6.80 -4.33
CA LEU A 53 -7.08 -6.91 -4.19
C LEU A 53 -6.57 -8.33 -4.35
N PHE A 54 -7.42 -9.30 -4.69
CA PHE A 54 -7.05 -10.72 -4.78
C PHE A 54 -5.70 -10.95 -5.46
N LYS A 55 -5.46 -10.30 -6.61
CA LYS A 55 -4.23 -10.47 -7.41
C LYS A 55 -2.93 -10.05 -6.70
N ILE A 56 -3.01 -9.17 -5.70
CA ILE A 56 -1.85 -8.67 -4.94
C ILE A 56 -1.93 -9.04 -3.45
N ARG A 57 -2.99 -9.76 -3.04
CA ARG A 57 -3.28 -10.09 -1.64
C ARG A 57 -2.10 -10.77 -0.93
N PRO A 58 -1.44 -11.80 -1.51
CA PRO A 58 -0.31 -12.46 -0.84
C PRO A 58 0.86 -11.51 -0.57
N MET A 59 1.12 -10.58 -1.49
CA MET A 59 2.18 -9.57 -1.32
C MET A 59 1.87 -8.64 -0.16
N VAL A 60 0.65 -8.11 -0.11
CA VAL A 60 0.24 -7.13 0.91
C VAL A 60 0.23 -7.78 2.29
N GLU A 61 -0.20 -9.04 2.39
CA GLU A 61 -0.17 -9.80 3.64
C GLU A 61 1.25 -10.09 4.10
N ALA A 62 2.12 -10.57 3.20
CA ALA A 62 3.52 -10.83 3.52
C ALA A 62 4.25 -9.55 3.99
N LEU A 63 4.01 -8.41 3.33
CA LEU A 63 4.56 -7.12 3.75
C LEU A 63 4.04 -6.70 5.13
N ASN A 64 2.73 -6.78 5.35
CA ASN A 64 2.13 -6.43 6.64
C ASN A 64 2.62 -7.33 7.78
N GLN A 65 2.84 -8.61 7.52
CA GLN A 65 3.43 -9.53 8.48
C GLN A 65 4.87 -9.14 8.80
N ARG A 66 5.68 -8.88 7.76
CA ARG A 66 7.08 -8.51 7.92
C ARG A 66 7.25 -7.17 8.65
N PHE A 67 6.41 -6.18 8.35
CA PHE A 67 6.45 -4.88 9.03
C PHE A 67 6.21 -5.01 10.54
N GLN A 68 5.31 -5.91 10.95
CA GLN A 68 5.04 -6.15 12.36
C GLN A 68 6.16 -6.95 13.06
N GLN A 69 6.85 -7.83 12.34
CA GLN A 69 7.95 -8.64 12.88
C GLN A 69 9.28 -7.87 13.01
N VAL A 70 9.52 -6.87 12.16
CA VAL A 70 10.81 -6.16 12.15
C VAL A 70 10.83 -5.01 13.16
N TYR A 71 9.67 -4.41 13.47
CA TYR A 71 9.62 -3.18 14.24
C TYR A 71 8.65 -3.26 15.43
N HIS A 72 9.21 -3.32 16.64
CA HIS A 72 8.46 -3.61 17.87
C HIS A 72 8.31 -2.44 18.84
N ARG A 73 8.92 -1.28 18.62
CA ARG A 73 9.22 -0.34 19.73
C ARG A 73 8.73 1.09 19.52
N THR A 74 7.45 1.34 19.74
CA THR A 74 6.92 2.69 19.99
C THR A 74 5.50 2.69 20.54
N LYS A 75 5.23 3.70 21.40
CA LYS A 75 3.93 3.90 22.06
C LYS A 75 3.05 4.85 21.24
N GLU A 76 3.64 5.78 20.50
CA GLU A 76 2.93 6.73 19.65
C GLU A 76 2.70 6.15 18.25
N LEU A 77 1.43 5.91 17.92
CA LEU A 77 1.01 5.46 16.60
C LEU A 77 0.02 6.43 15.99
N SER A 78 0.17 6.69 14.70
CA SER A 78 -0.76 7.50 13.90
C SER A 78 -1.42 6.66 12.82
N VAL A 79 -2.67 7.00 12.50
CA VAL A 79 -3.43 6.39 11.41
C VAL A 79 -3.85 7.50 10.47
N ASP A 80 -3.35 7.46 9.22
CA ASP A 80 -3.69 8.47 8.20
C ASP A 80 -3.81 7.83 6.81
N GLU A 81 -4.37 8.60 5.89
CA GLU A 81 -4.62 8.27 4.51
C GLU A 81 -3.43 8.66 3.61
N SER A 82 -2.86 7.67 2.93
CA SER A 82 -1.84 7.85 1.89
C SER A 82 -2.43 7.63 0.50
N MET A 83 -2.03 8.48 -0.46
CA MET A 83 -2.48 8.43 -1.85
C MET A 83 -1.33 7.97 -2.75
N ILE A 84 -1.52 6.86 -3.45
CA ILE A 84 -0.59 6.37 -4.48
C ILE A 84 -1.11 6.81 -5.85
N LEU A 85 -0.31 7.60 -6.57
CA LEU A 85 -0.64 8.06 -7.91
C LEU A 85 -0.81 6.87 -8.86
N PHE A 86 -1.98 6.79 -9.49
CA PHE A 86 -2.23 5.81 -10.54
C PHE A 86 -3.14 6.38 -11.62
N LYS A 87 -2.64 6.44 -12.86
CA LYS A 87 -3.36 7.01 -14.00
C LYS A 87 -4.16 5.98 -14.82
N GLY A 88 -3.95 4.68 -14.60
CA GLY A 88 -4.62 3.62 -15.36
C GLY A 88 -6.12 3.45 -15.06
N ARG A 89 -6.76 2.55 -15.82
CA ARG A 89 -8.17 2.17 -15.65
C ARG A 89 -8.32 1.11 -14.58
N THR A 90 -8.98 1.45 -13.47
CA THR A 90 -9.27 0.51 -12.38
C THR A 90 -10.45 1.01 -11.55
N ALA A 91 -11.29 0.10 -11.08
CA ALA A 91 -12.44 0.40 -10.21
C ALA A 91 -12.05 0.67 -8.74
N ILE A 92 -10.77 0.48 -8.39
CA ILE A 92 -10.22 0.60 -7.01
C ILE A 92 -9.75 2.04 -6.74
N LYS A 93 -9.48 2.81 -7.80
CA LYS A 93 -9.00 4.18 -7.73
C LYS A 93 -10.06 5.10 -7.11
N GLN A 94 -9.61 6.02 -6.26
CA GLN A 94 -10.46 6.98 -5.58
C GLN A 94 -10.07 8.41 -5.97
N TYR A 95 -11.04 9.33 -5.83
CA TYR A 95 -10.85 10.76 -6.00
C TYR A 95 -10.90 11.48 -4.65
N CYS A 96 -9.80 12.12 -4.28
CA CYS A 96 -9.62 12.86 -3.04
C CYS A 96 -9.20 14.29 -3.39
N PRO A 97 -10.15 15.25 -3.52
CA PRO A 97 -9.87 16.58 -4.06
C PRO A 97 -8.90 17.41 -3.20
N MET A 98 -8.87 17.15 -1.89
CA MET A 98 -8.05 17.87 -0.91
C MET A 98 -6.61 17.35 -0.79
N LYS A 99 -6.28 16.21 -1.41
CA LYS A 99 -4.90 15.66 -1.39
C LYS A 99 -4.14 16.12 -2.65
N PRO A 100 -2.81 16.33 -2.59
CA PRO A 100 -2.01 16.72 -3.76
C PRO A 100 -2.18 15.75 -4.93
N ILE A 101 -2.19 14.44 -4.63
CA ILE A 101 -2.55 13.39 -5.58
C ILE A 101 -4.07 13.21 -5.52
N LYS A 102 -4.77 13.87 -6.44
CA LYS A 102 -6.24 13.87 -6.45
C LYS A 102 -6.85 12.52 -6.87
N ARG A 103 -6.19 11.76 -7.76
CA ARG A 103 -6.70 10.47 -8.28
C ARG A 103 -5.65 9.38 -8.12
N GLY A 104 -5.98 8.33 -7.37
CA GLY A 104 -5.03 7.27 -7.08
C GLY A 104 -5.60 6.14 -6.23
N TYR A 105 -4.75 5.22 -5.80
CA TYR A 105 -5.11 4.26 -4.76
C TYR A 105 -5.02 4.93 -3.40
N LYS A 106 -6.10 4.88 -2.64
CA LYS A 106 -6.14 5.34 -1.26
C LYS A 106 -5.81 4.18 -0.34
N LEU A 107 -4.81 4.35 0.51
CA LEU A 107 -4.43 3.41 1.56
C LEU A 107 -4.56 4.09 2.93
N TRP A 108 -4.98 3.32 3.91
CA TRP A 108 -4.83 3.66 5.32
C TRP A 108 -3.52 3.07 5.82
N CYS A 109 -2.68 3.92 6.39
CA CYS A 109 -1.38 3.55 6.92
C CYS A 109 -1.42 3.69 8.44
N LEU A 110 -1.05 2.63 9.15
CA LEU A 110 -0.66 2.72 10.56
C LEU A 110 0.84 2.99 10.58
N ALA A 111 1.22 4.19 11.01
CA ALA A 111 2.59 4.63 11.07
C ALA A 111 3.02 4.92 12.52
N ASP A 112 4.32 4.82 12.73
CA ASP A 112 4.98 5.19 13.97
C ASP A 112 5.41 6.67 13.98
N GLN A 113 5.67 7.25 15.16
CA GLN A 113 6.29 8.57 15.31
C GLN A 113 7.61 8.73 14.54
N ARG A 114 8.39 7.65 14.33
CA ARG A 114 9.61 7.67 13.52
C ARG A 114 9.37 7.52 12.01
N GLY A 115 8.11 7.50 11.58
CA GLY A 115 7.71 7.35 10.18
C GLY A 115 7.69 5.89 9.68
N TYR A 116 7.88 4.90 10.55
CA TYR A 116 7.82 3.50 10.16
C TYR A 116 6.38 3.03 9.92
N ILE A 117 6.09 2.42 8.77
CA ILE A 117 4.77 1.88 8.46
C ILE A 117 4.64 0.47 9.05
N LYS A 118 3.74 0.30 10.02
CA LYS A 118 3.47 -0.99 10.66
C LYS A 118 2.45 -1.82 9.90
N LYS A 119 1.46 -1.18 9.26
CA LYS A 119 0.41 -1.88 8.52
C LYS A 119 -0.26 -1.00 7.47
N LEU A 120 -0.53 -1.59 6.31
CA LEU A 120 -1.23 -1.00 5.17
C LEU A 120 -2.60 -1.66 5.02
N LEU A 121 -3.64 -0.85 4.88
CA LEU A 121 -5.01 -1.31 4.66
C LEU A 121 -5.66 -0.55 3.49
N TYR A 122 -6.26 -1.27 2.56
CA TYR A 122 -7.09 -0.68 1.52
C TYR A 122 -8.57 -0.78 1.89
N THR A 123 -9.31 0.34 1.78
CA THR A 123 -10.77 0.35 1.94
C THR A 123 -11.39 1.06 0.74
N LYS A 124 -12.50 0.53 0.22
CA LYS A 124 -13.30 1.19 -0.84
C LYS A 124 -14.22 2.27 -0.26
N GLU A 125 -14.62 2.12 1.00
CA GLU A 125 -15.61 2.99 1.62
C GLU A 125 -14.99 4.31 2.08
N ARG A 126 -15.64 5.42 1.73
CA ARG A 126 -15.53 6.65 2.51
C ARG A 126 -16.02 6.31 3.91
N MET A 127 -15.15 6.37 4.90
CA MET A 127 -15.61 6.41 6.29
C MET A 127 -16.60 7.57 6.40
N LYS A 128 -17.87 7.28 6.67
CA LYS A 128 -18.82 8.34 7.00
C LYS A 128 -18.45 8.79 8.41
N LEU A 129 -17.87 9.98 8.53
CA LEU A 129 -17.66 10.61 9.83
C LEU A 129 -19.01 11.12 10.36
N SER A 130 -19.89 10.20 10.75
CA SER A 130 -21.12 10.54 11.44
C SER A 130 -20.78 10.82 12.90
N LYS A 131 -21.07 12.04 13.38
CA LYS A 131 -20.90 12.48 14.78
C LYS A 131 -21.65 11.62 15.82
N LYS A 132 -22.39 10.58 15.40
CA LYS A 132 -23.24 9.77 16.29
C LYS A 132 -22.85 8.31 16.46
N ASN A 133 -21.81 7.78 15.82
CA ASN A 133 -21.44 6.38 16.06
C ASN A 133 -19.94 6.12 15.98
N THR A 134 -19.35 5.92 17.16
CA THR A 134 -18.02 5.38 17.44
C THR A 134 -17.73 4.04 16.74
N LYS A 135 -18.73 3.43 16.08
CA LYS A 135 -18.68 2.11 15.44
C LYS A 135 -17.97 2.07 14.07
N ASP A 136 -17.89 3.19 13.34
CA ASP A 136 -17.27 3.18 12.00
C ASP A 136 -15.74 3.34 12.07
N MET A 137 -15.25 4.14 13.03
CA MET A 137 -13.84 4.08 13.46
C MET A 137 -13.48 2.70 13.99
N VAL A 138 -14.43 1.93 14.55
CA VAL A 138 -14.23 0.57 15.04
C VAL A 138 -14.05 -0.44 13.91
N SER A 139 -14.47 -0.22 12.65
CA SER A 139 -14.17 -1.20 11.58
C SER A 139 -12.68 -1.20 11.21
N VAL A 140 -12.08 -0.02 11.06
CA VAL A 140 -10.64 0.10 10.78
C VAL A 140 -9.81 -0.01 12.06
N ARG A 141 -10.25 0.57 13.20
CA ARG A 141 -9.63 0.28 14.49
C ARG A 141 -9.72 -1.20 14.82
N SER A 142 -10.84 -1.92 14.65
CA SER A 142 -10.88 -3.39 14.85
C SER A 142 -10.01 -4.12 13.85
N SER A 143 -9.90 -3.69 12.60
CA SER A 143 -8.94 -4.29 11.65
C SER A 143 -7.48 -4.06 12.07
N PHE A 144 -7.17 -2.99 12.81
CA PHE A 144 -5.88 -2.70 13.41
C PHE A 144 -5.72 -3.26 14.86
N ILE A 145 -6.82 -3.57 15.57
CA ILE A 145 -6.90 -3.97 16.99
C ILE A 145 -7.27 -5.46 17.17
N SER A 146 -7.80 -6.15 16.16
CA SER A 146 -8.30 -7.54 16.26
C SER A 146 -7.24 -8.62 16.51
N HIS A 147 -5.97 -8.23 16.68
CA HIS A 147 -4.89 -9.08 17.19
C HIS A 147 -4.46 -8.76 18.64
N ARG A 148 -5.16 -7.86 19.36
CA ARG A 148 -4.96 -7.57 20.80
C ARG A 148 -5.92 -8.38 21.69
N ARG A 149 -5.82 -9.71 21.70
CA ARG A 149 -6.33 -10.49 22.87
C ARG A 149 -5.21 -10.97 23.82
N GLY A 150 -3.98 -10.45 23.68
CA GLY A 150 -2.85 -10.86 24.51
C GLY A 150 -2.06 -9.75 25.20
N MET A 151 -2.24 -8.45 24.88
CA MET A 151 -1.41 -7.40 25.47
C MET A 151 -2.20 -6.10 25.72
N GLY A 152 -1.88 -5.47 26.86
CA GLY A 152 -2.61 -4.42 27.57
C GLY A 152 -3.13 -3.24 26.75
N GLN A 153 -4.09 -2.54 27.37
CA GLN A 153 -4.75 -1.36 26.83
C GLN A 153 -3.74 -0.24 26.54
N GLU A 154 -3.39 -0.03 25.28
CA GLU A 154 -2.58 1.12 24.84
C GLU A 154 -3.44 2.05 23.98
N GLN A 155 -3.53 3.32 24.38
CA GLN A 155 -4.32 4.35 23.70
C GLN A 155 -3.69 4.71 22.35
N VAL A 156 -4.39 4.41 21.26
CA VAL A 156 -4.08 4.94 19.92
C VAL A 156 -4.61 6.37 19.85
N ARG A 157 -3.72 7.37 19.98
CA ARG A 157 -4.03 8.77 19.69
C ARG A 157 -4.25 8.91 18.18
N VAL A 158 -5.49 9.21 17.80
CA VAL A 158 -5.82 9.66 16.46
C VAL A 158 -5.61 11.17 16.49
N LEU A 159 -4.59 11.65 15.77
CA LEU A 159 -4.47 13.06 15.44
C LEU A 159 -5.34 13.37 14.22
#